data_AF-A0A7S0WGL1-F1
#
_entry.id   AF-A0A7S0WGL1-F1
#
_cell.length_a   1.000
_cell.length_b   1.000
_cell.length_c   1.000
_cell.angle_alpha   90.00
_cell.angle_beta   90.00
_cell.angle_gamma   90.00
#
_symmetry.space_group_name_H-M   'P 1'
#
loop_
_entity.id
_entity.type
_entity.pdbx_description
1 polymer ?
#
loop_
_entity_poly.entity_id
_entity_poly.type
_entity_poly.pdbx_seq_one_letter_code
_entity_poly.pdbx_strand_id
1 'polypeptide(L)'
;RCGMVYVEPSQIGWRPIKTSWMLTLPASLKEEAREKLEVLFEWLVDPCLLFVRKNCRELVPTSDINLPVSLLNTLWSLMDEFREAKVTVPPKDVPKILESCFVFSLIWSIGATCEGSGRAKFNDFLRKLLEGGVDRKASRTDYDLGPGLEILDPGFKLAVPLPKEGAVYDYVFDKAKCQWKPWMETVKVGDIPETAAFNEIIVQTVDTVRYAYLLHLLVSHGKHVLFAGATGTGKTVYIKDKLEQLDKAVYQNIQTAFSAQTSANQVQDIIDNKLDKRRKGIYGPPFGMKCVIFVDDLNMPALEVYG
;
A
#
# COMPACT_ATOMS: atom_id res chain seq x y z
N ARG A 1 14.84 -19.31 34.41
CA ARG A 1 15.87 -18.47 33.76
C ARG A 1 15.67 -18.64 32.26
N CYS A 2 15.34 -17.57 31.55
CA CYS A 2 15.19 -17.59 30.10
C CYS A 2 16.47 -17.04 29.47
N GLY A 3 16.97 -17.69 28.41
CA GLY A 3 18.00 -17.08 27.58
C GLY A 3 17.37 -15.98 26.74
N MET A 4 17.91 -14.77 26.82
CA MET A 4 17.46 -13.64 26.00
C MET A 4 18.38 -13.51 24.80
N VAL A 5 17.82 -13.58 23.59
CA VAL A 5 18.52 -13.28 22.34
C VAL A 5 18.00 -11.94 21.85
N TYR A 6 18.87 -10.93 21.85
CA TYR A 6 18.55 -9.61 21.32
C TYR A 6 18.82 -9.63 19.82
N VAL A 7 17.80 -9.28 19.02
CA VAL A 7 17.91 -9.14 17.57
C VAL A 7 17.69 -7.67 17.26
N GLU A 8 18.64 -7.04 16.58
CA GLU A 8 18.52 -5.66 16.17
C GLU A 8 17.87 -5.61 14.77
N PRO A 9 16.66 -5.03 14.61
CA PRO A 9 15.97 -5.03 13.31
C PRO A 9 16.75 -4.32 12.20
N SER A 10 17.57 -3.32 12.56
CA SER A 10 18.46 -2.58 11.65
C SER A 10 19.47 -3.48 10.94
N GLN A 11 19.85 -4.61 11.54
CA GLN A 11 20.83 -5.53 10.96
C GLN A 11 20.22 -6.49 9.92
N ILE A 12 18.92 -6.74 9.97
CA ILE A 12 18.24 -7.61 9.00
C ILE A 12 17.92 -6.82 7.72
N GLY A 13 17.36 -5.62 7.88
CA GLY A 13 16.89 -4.79 6.78
C GLY A 13 15.77 -5.44 5.96
N TRP A 14 15.44 -4.82 4.82
CA TRP A 14 14.35 -5.28 3.95
C TRP A 14 14.78 -6.30 2.88
N ARG A 15 16.08 -6.34 2.56
CA ARG A 15 16.65 -7.18 1.48
C ARG A 15 16.35 -8.67 1.63
N PRO A 16 16.49 -9.31 2.81
CA PRO A 16 16.17 -10.74 2.96
C PRO A 16 14.71 -11.06 2.64
N ILE A 17 13.78 -10.16 3.01
CA ILE A 17 12.35 -10.31 2.72
C ILE A 17 12.10 -10.15 1.22
N LYS A 18 12.72 -9.16 0.58
CA LYS A 18 12.68 -9.00 -0.88
C LYS A 18 13.23 -10.25 -1.59
N THR A 19 14.37 -10.77 -1.17
CA THR A 19 14.96 -11.99 -1.76
C THR A 19 14.01 -13.17 -1.63
N SER A 20 13.41 -13.39 -0.46
CA SER A 20 12.40 -14.43 -0.27
C SER A 20 11.18 -14.22 -1.16
N TRP A 21 10.69 -12.99 -1.30
CA TRP A 21 9.56 -12.66 -2.15
C TRP A 21 9.85 -12.86 -3.64
N MET A 22 11.05 -12.50 -4.12
CA MET A 22 11.49 -12.70 -5.50
C MET A 22 11.44 -14.18 -5.91
N LEU A 23 11.70 -15.10 -4.96
CA LEU A 23 11.58 -16.55 -5.19
C LEU A 23 10.13 -17.04 -5.35
N THR A 24 9.15 -16.26 -4.88
CA THR A 24 7.72 -16.58 -5.02
C THR A 24 7.12 -16.09 -6.34
N LEU A 25 7.87 -15.33 -7.15
CA LEU A 25 7.39 -14.79 -8.41
C LEU A 25 7.06 -15.91 -9.41
N PRO A 26 5.96 -15.76 -10.19
CA PRO A 26 5.53 -16.77 -11.14
C PRO A 26 6.57 -16.99 -12.26
N ALA A 27 6.60 -18.21 -12.81
CA ALA A 27 7.51 -18.59 -13.90
C ALA A 27 7.22 -17.88 -15.24
N SER A 28 6.03 -17.28 -15.37
CA SER A 28 5.65 -16.41 -16.49
C SER A 28 6.52 -15.15 -16.60
N LEU A 29 7.07 -14.68 -15.49
CA LEU A 29 8.05 -13.60 -15.46
C LEU A 29 9.44 -14.16 -15.78
N LYS A 30 9.87 -13.90 -17.01
CA LYS A 30 11.21 -14.24 -17.50
C LYS A 30 12.31 -13.58 -16.66
N GLU A 31 13.52 -14.14 -16.71
CA GLU A 31 14.68 -13.65 -15.97
C GLU A 31 14.96 -12.16 -16.23
N GLU A 32 14.87 -11.68 -17.47
CA GLU A 32 15.03 -10.25 -17.81
C GLU A 32 14.11 -9.33 -16.99
N ALA A 33 12.86 -9.75 -16.74
CA ALA A 33 11.91 -8.98 -15.94
C ALA A 33 12.24 -9.03 -14.44
N ARG A 34 12.78 -10.16 -13.96
CA ARG A 34 13.22 -10.34 -12.57
C ARG A 34 14.46 -9.51 -12.27
N GLU A 35 15.45 -9.51 -13.17
CA GLU A 35 16.63 -8.66 -13.09
C GLU A 35 16.24 -7.17 -13.08
N LYS A 36 15.27 -6.79 -13.92
CA LYS A 36 14.79 -5.41 -13.94
C LYS A 36 14.11 -5.01 -12.62
N LEU A 37 13.31 -5.88 -12.02
CA LEU A 37 12.75 -5.65 -10.69
C LEU A 37 13.85 -5.49 -9.64
N GLU A 38 14.86 -6.35 -9.66
CA GLU A 38 15.99 -6.29 -8.73
C GLU A 38 16.70 -4.94 -8.82
N VAL A 39 16.96 -4.44 -10.04
CA VAL A 39 17.55 -3.11 -10.24
C VAL A 39 16.64 -2.01 -9.71
N LEU A 40 15.32 -2.09 -9.91
CA LEU A 40 14.37 -1.10 -9.36
C LEU A 40 14.38 -1.08 -7.83
N PHE A 41 14.46 -2.26 -7.18
CA PHE A 41 14.55 -2.37 -5.73
C PHE A 41 15.81 -1.69 -5.19
N GLU A 42 16.98 -2.05 -5.72
CA GLU A 42 18.26 -1.50 -5.26
C GLU A 42 18.44 -0.02 -5.63
N TRP A 43 17.81 0.44 -6.71
CA TRP A 43 17.84 1.85 -7.13
C TRP A 43 16.96 2.75 -6.26
N LEU A 44 15.73 2.31 -5.93
CA LEU A 44 14.69 3.23 -5.44
C LEU A 44 14.36 3.08 -3.95
N VAL A 45 14.49 1.88 -3.35
CA VAL A 45 13.97 1.65 -2.00
C VAL A 45 14.74 2.41 -0.93
N ASP A 46 16.05 2.23 -0.83
CA ASP A 46 16.85 2.89 0.20
C ASP A 46 16.80 4.43 0.08
N PRO A 47 16.97 5.05 -1.10
CA PRO A 47 16.87 6.51 -1.23
C PRO A 47 15.49 7.05 -0.82
N CYS A 48 14.41 6.38 -1.22
CA CYS A 48 13.06 6.80 -0.85
C CYS A 48 12.79 6.63 0.65
N LEU A 49 13.22 5.52 1.23
CA LEU A 49 13.05 5.23 2.64
C LEU A 49 13.80 6.26 3.51
N LEU A 50 15.07 6.51 3.19
CA LEU A 50 15.90 7.47 3.92
C LEU A 50 15.39 8.90 3.74
N PHE A 51 14.93 9.26 2.54
CA PHE A 51 14.29 10.55 2.31
C PHE A 51 13.08 10.77 3.21
N VAL A 52 12.18 9.77 3.30
CA VAL A 52 10.99 9.85 4.18
C VAL A 52 11.41 10.03 5.64
N ARG A 53 12.39 9.26 6.12
CA ARG A 53 12.88 9.34 7.51
C ARG A 53 13.54 10.67 7.87
N LYS A 54 14.24 11.30 6.92
CA LYS A 54 15.02 12.52 7.16
C LYS A 54 14.25 13.80 6.87
N ASN A 55 13.36 13.78 5.87
CA ASN A 55 12.78 15.00 5.29
C ASN A 55 11.27 15.11 5.45
N CYS A 56 10.61 14.01 5.84
CA CYS A 56 9.15 13.93 5.98
C CYS A 56 8.74 13.63 7.42
N ARG A 57 7.48 13.95 7.74
CA ARG A 57 6.83 13.57 8.99
C ARG A 57 5.71 12.57 8.69
N GLU A 58 5.66 11.51 9.48
CA GLU A 58 4.62 10.49 9.37
C GLU A 58 3.57 10.68 10.45
N LEU A 59 2.30 10.44 10.09
CA LEU A 59 1.19 10.51 11.04
C LEU A 59 1.25 9.40 12.09
N VAL A 60 1.66 8.21 11.67
CA VAL A 60 1.81 7.01 12.51
C VAL A 60 3.25 6.52 12.36
N PRO A 61 3.98 6.30 13.46
CA PRO A 61 5.32 5.73 13.39
C PRO A 61 5.32 4.42 12.61
N THR A 62 6.22 4.29 11.64
CA THR A 62 6.38 3.07 10.84
C THR A 62 7.75 2.45 11.02
N SER A 63 7.85 1.17 10.67
CA SER A 63 9.13 0.44 10.65
C SER A 63 9.74 0.44 9.26
N ASP A 64 11.06 0.55 9.19
CA ASP A 64 11.86 0.53 7.96
C ASP A 64 11.69 -0.75 7.16
N ILE A 65 11.32 -1.85 7.82
CA ILE A 65 11.04 -3.13 7.17
C ILE A 65 9.59 -3.17 6.65
N ASN A 66 8.65 -2.57 7.38
CA ASN A 66 7.23 -2.64 7.05
C ASN A 66 6.88 -1.82 5.80
N LEU A 67 7.57 -0.70 5.53
CA LEU A 67 7.29 0.10 4.33
C LEU A 67 7.67 -0.65 3.03
N PRO A 68 8.87 -1.26 2.89
CA PRO A 68 9.15 -2.16 1.78
C PRO A 68 8.23 -3.38 1.73
N VAL A 69 7.83 -3.97 2.87
CA VAL A 69 6.83 -5.06 2.86
C VAL A 69 5.48 -4.57 2.28
N SER A 70 5.06 -3.35 2.59
CA SER A 70 3.87 -2.74 1.98
C SER A 70 4.04 -2.53 0.47
N LEU A 71 5.25 -2.18 0.01
CA LEU A 71 5.58 -2.13 -1.42
C LEU A 71 5.41 -3.50 -2.05
N LEU A 72 6.01 -4.54 -1.48
CA LEU A 72 5.92 -5.93 -1.98
C LEU A 72 4.46 -6.41 -2.05
N ASN A 73 3.66 -6.12 -1.03
CA ASN A 73 2.25 -6.49 -1.01
C ASN A 73 1.44 -5.77 -2.09
N THR A 74 1.66 -4.46 -2.28
CA THR A 74 0.98 -3.67 -3.30
C THR A 74 1.37 -4.13 -4.70
N LEU A 75 2.67 -4.35 -4.92
CA LEU A 75 3.21 -4.83 -6.19
C LEU A 75 2.66 -6.21 -6.53
N TRP A 76 2.66 -7.13 -5.57
CA TRP A 76 2.08 -8.46 -5.73
C TRP A 76 0.60 -8.43 -6.14
N SER A 77 -0.18 -7.53 -5.53
CA SER A 77 -1.59 -7.32 -5.85
C SER A 77 -1.83 -6.68 -7.22
N LEU A 78 -0.83 -5.99 -7.78
CA LEU A 78 -0.93 -5.38 -9.11
C LEU A 78 -0.53 -6.31 -10.25
N MET A 79 0.06 -7.47 -9.94
CA MET A 79 0.70 -8.37 -10.91
C MET A 79 -0.13 -9.62 -11.26
N ASP A 80 -1.45 -9.56 -11.12
CA ASP A 80 -2.35 -10.71 -11.38
C ASP A 80 -2.23 -11.26 -12.80
N GLU A 81 -2.07 -10.41 -13.81
CA GLU A 81 -1.88 -10.82 -15.21
C GLU A 81 -0.61 -11.64 -15.45
N PHE A 82 0.37 -11.54 -14.56
CA PHE A 82 1.56 -12.39 -14.60
C PHE A 82 1.32 -13.68 -13.81
N ARG A 83 0.42 -13.69 -12.83
CA ARG A 83 0.18 -14.85 -11.95
C ARG A 83 -0.90 -15.77 -12.51
N GLU A 84 -1.92 -15.21 -13.15
CA GLU A 84 -3.06 -15.94 -13.67
C GLU A 84 -2.92 -16.19 -15.18
N ALA A 85 -3.12 -17.44 -15.61
CA ALA A 85 -3.00 -17.85 -17.01
C ALA A 85 -4.10 -17.28 -17.95
N LYS A 86 -5.01 -16.45 -17.43
CA LYS A 86 -6.17 -15.95 -18.18
C LYS A 86 -5.87 -14.72 -19.05
N VAL A 87 -4.78 -14.00 -18.77
CA VAL A 87 -4.44 -12.74 -19.46
C VAL A 87 -3.04 -12.85 -20.06
N THR A 88 -2.93 -12.72 -21.38
CA THR A 88 -1.62 -12.67 -22.04
C THR A 88 -1.18 -11.22 -22.21
N VAL A 89 -0.11 -10.84 -21.52
CA VAL A 89 0.53 -9.54 -21.69
C VAL A 89 1.46 -9.60 -22.91
N PRO A 90 1.37 -8.67 -23.88
CA PRO A 90 2.33 -8.59 -24.97
C PRO A 90 3.75 -8.40 -24.42
N PRO A 91 4.77 -9.16 -24.91
CA PRO A 91 6.14 -9.07 -24.39
C PRO A 91 6.71 -7.64 -24.35
N LYS A 92 6.34 -6.80 -25.31
CA LYS A 92 6.74 -5.38 -25.40
C LYS A 92 6.17 -4.49 -24.28
N ASP A 93 5.08 -4.91 -23.66
CA ASP A 93 4.37 -4.14 -22.64
C ASP A 93 4.70 -4.63 -21.22
N VAL A 94 5.32 -5.81 -21.08
CA VAL A 94 5.78 -6.35 -19.79
C VAL A 94 6.67 -5.34 -19.03
N PRO A 95 7.73 -4.74 -19.64
CA PRO A 95 8.56 -3.78 -18.91
C PRO A 95 7.78 -2.53 -18.49
N LYS A 96 6.91 -2.02 -19.37
CA LYS A 96 6.08 -0.84 -19.09
C LYS A 96 5.17 -1.05 -17.89
N ILE A 97 4.49 -2.19 -17.86
CA ILE A 97 3.56 -2.54 -16.78
C ILE A 97 4.34 -2.77 -15.49
N LEU A 98 5.43 -3.55 -15.54
CA LEU A 98 6.19 -3.93 -14.36
C LEU A 98 6.84 -2.73 -13.66
N GLU A 99 7.51 -1.88 -14.44
CA GLU A 99 8.13 -0.64 -13.94
C GLU A 99 7.09 0.31 -13.36
N SER A 100 5.95 0.48 -14.03
CA SER A 100 4.90 1.40 -13.57
C SER A 100 4.17 0.86 -12.34
N CYS A 101 3.93 -0.44 -12.25
CA CYS A 101 3.40 -1.09 -11.05
C CYS A 101 4.37 -0.97 -9.86
N PHE A 102 5.69 -1.07 -10.10
CA PHE A 102 6.70 -0.85 -9.08
C PHE A 102 6.65 0.59 -8.56
N VAL A 103 6.69 1.57 -9.47
CA VAL A 103 6.65 3.00 -9.11
C VAL A 103 5.35 3.35 -8.38
N PHE A 104 4.20 2.85 -8.85
CA PHE A 104 2.93 3.01 -8.16
C PHE A 104 2.99 2.43 -6.74
N SER A 105 3.50 1.20 -6.60
CA SER A 105 3.64 0.53 -5.31
C SER A 105 4.53 1.31 -4.36
N LEU A 106 5.66 1.84 -4.84
CA LEU A 106 6.58 2.69 -4.08
C LEU A 106 5.90 3.96 -3.55
N ILE A 107 5.16 4.67 -4.41
CA ILE A 107 4.40 5.88 -4.04
C ILE A 107 3.35 5.54 -2.97
N TRP A 108 2.62 4.44 -3.14
CA TRP A 108 1.52 4.04 -2.26
C TRP A 108 1.93 3.15 -1.07
N SER A 109 3.24 3.01 -0.83
CA SER A 109 3.80 2.37 0.36
C SER A 109 4.71 3.34 1.11
N ILE A 110 5.96 3.47 0.70
CA ILE A 110 6.98 4.33 1.32
C ILE A 110 6.53 5.79 1.27
N GLY A 111 6.04 6.25 0.11
CA GLY A 111 5.57 7.62 -0.06
C GLY A 111 4.21 7.93 0.59
N ALA A 112 3.45 6.93 1.04
CA ALA A 112 2.05 7.11 1.44
C ALA A 112 1.89 7.64 2.87
N THR A 113 2.86 7.34 3.75
CA THR A 113 2.79 7.58 5.20
C THR A 113 3.10 9.02 5.60
N CYS A 114 3.61 9.80 4.66
CA CYS A 114 3.92 11.21 4.82
C CYS A 114 2.64 12.07 4.94
N GLU A 115 2.70 13.10 5.78
CA GLU A 115 1.71 14.18 5.79
C GLU A 115 1.70 14.98 4.48
N GLY A 116 0.72 15.88 4.30
CA GLY A 116 0.56 16.65 3.06
C GLY A 116 1.81 17.42 2.61
N SER A 117 2.52 18.06 3.55
CA SER A 117 3.77 18.76 3.25
C SER A 117 4.89 17.80 2.81
N GLY A 118 4.99 16.64 3.46
CA GLY A 118 5.93 15.57 3.13
C GLY A 118 5.65 14.95 1.77
N ARG A 119 4.38 14.76 1.40
CA ARG A 119 3.98 14.27 0.07
C ARG A 119 4.44 15.20 -1.04
N ALA A 120 4.36 16.52 -0.86
CA ALA A 120 4.89 17.48 -1.83
C ALA A 120 6.42 17.35 -1.99
N LYS A 121 7.15 17.27 -0.88
CA LYS A 121 8.61 17.04 -0.90
C LYS A 121 8.99 15.72 -1.56
N PHE A 122 8.28 14.64 -1.22
CA PHE A 122 8.51 13.31 -1.77
C PHE A 122 8.19 13.25 -3.26
N ASN A 123 7.13 13.93 -3.71
CA ASN A 123 6.82 14.11 -5.14
C ASN A 123 8.02 14.70 -5.89
N ASP A 124 8.56 15.82 -5.41
CA ASP A 124 9.65 16.52 -6.08
C ASP A 124 10.94 15.69 -6.07
N PHE A 125 11.25 15.05 -4.94
CA PHE A 125 12.39 14.16 -4.80
C PHE A 125 12.29 12.95 -5.73
N LEU A 126 11.16 12.23 -5.72
CA LEU A 126 10.98 11.03 -6.54
C LEU A 126 11.10 11.37 -8.03
N ARG A 127 10.52 12.48 -8.48
CA ARG A 127 10.63 12.93 -9.88
C ARG A 127 12.08 13.17 -10.28
N LYS A 128 12.83 13.93 -9.48
CA LYS A 128 14.26 14.16 -9.74
C LYS A 128 15.07 12.88 -9.69
N LEU A 129 14.76 11.97 -8.76
CA LEU A 129 15.43 10.68 -8.67
C LEU A 129 15.24 9.85 -9.95
N LEU A 130 14.00 9.76 -10.44
CA LEU A 130 13.65 9.04 -11.66
C LEU A 130 14.25 9.68 -12.93
N GLU A 131 14.43 11.00 -12.95
CA GLU A 131 15.06 11.74 -14.05
C GLU A 131 16.60 11.74 -13.99
N GLY A 132 17.19 11.21 -12.90
CA GLY A 132 18.64 11.20 -12.68
C GLY A 132 19.20 12.54 -12.21
N GLY A 133 18.36 13.44 -11.69
CA GLY A 133 18.73 14.76 -11.17
C GLY A 133 19.17 14.78 -9.71
N VAL A 134 19.31 13.63 -9.06
CA VAL A 134 19.84 13.49 -7.68
C VAL A 134 21.30 13.04 -7.76
N ASP A 135 22.20 13.72 -7.04
CA ASP A 135 23.61 13.32 -6.96
C ASP A 135 23.73 11.92 -6.37
N ARG A 136 24.45 11.04 -7.05
CA ARG A 136 24.55 9.62 -6.71
C ARG A 136 25.64 9.30 -5.68
N LYS A 137 26.56 10.22 -5.44
CA LYS A 137 27.72 10.00 -4.57
C LYS A 137 27.33 9.98 -3.09
N ALA A 138 28.08 9.25 -2.27
CA ALA A 138 27.91 9.29 -0.81
C ALA A 138 28.13 10.70 -0.22
N SER A 139 28.93 11.54 -0.89
CA SER A 139 29.25 12.91 -0.47
C SER A 139 28.27 13.98 -0.98
N ARG A 140 27.05 13.58 -1.38
CA ARG A 140 26.03 14.48 -1.93
C ARG A 140 25.66 15.61 -0.97
N THR A 141 25.17 16.71 -1.51
CA THR A 141 24.71 17.88 -0.72
C THR A 141 23.31 18.36 -1.10
N ASP A 142 22.72 17.77 -2.13
CA ASP A 142 21.39 18.11 -2.65
C ASP A 142 20.26 17.59 -1.75
N TYR A 143 20.42 16.39 -1.18
CA TYR A 143 19.46 15.74 -0.29
C TYR A 143 20.15 15.02 0.89
N ASP A 144 19.62 15.19 2.11
CA ASP A 144 20.02 14.37 3.26
C ASP A 144 19.33 13.00 3.18
N LEU A 145 20.10 12.00 2.75
CA LEU A 145 19.71 10.59 2.70
C LEU A 145 20.48 9.74 3.72
N GLY A 146 21.06 10.37 4.75
CA GLY A 146 21.92 9.67 5.71
C GLY A 146 23.33 9.37 5.18
N PRO A 147 24.21 8.87 6.06
CA PRO A 147 25.62 8.67 5.75
C PRO A 147 25.84 7.47 4.83
N GLY A 148 26.73 7.62 3.85
CA GLY A 148 27.31 6.50 3.10
C GLY A 148 26.41 5.89 2.02
N LEU A 149 25.21 6.42 1.78
CA LEU A 149 24.37 5.95 0.68
C LEU A 149 24.94 6.38 -0.67
N GLU A 150 25.23 5.42 -1.54
CA GLU A 150 25.48 5.64 -2.96
C GLU A 150 24.23 5.21 -3.75
N ILE A 151 23.72 6.07 -4.63
CA ILE A 151 22.56 5.71 -5.45
C ILE A 151 23.04 4.96 -6.68
N LEU A 152 22.50 3.76 -6.87
CA LEU A 152 22.73 2.94 -8.05
C LEU A 152 22.30 3.69 -9.33
N ASP A 153 23.12 3.62 -10.38
CA ASP A 153 22.66 3.94 -11.74
C ASP A 153 21.87 2.75 -12.30
N PRO A 154 20.57 2.88 -12.56
CA PRO A 154 19.81 1.78 -13.14
C PRO A 154 20.26 1.45 -14.57
N GLY A 155 20.98 2.34 -15.26
CA GLY A 155 21.40 2.14 -16.65
C GLY A 155 20.27 2.22 -17.67
N PHE A 156 19.05 2.55 -17.24
CA PHE A 156 17.87 2.75 -18.10
C PHE A 156 16.98 3.88 -17.58
N LYS A 157 16.08 4.36 -18.45
CA LYS A 157 14.98 5.25 -18.08
C LYS A 157 13.67 4.46 -18.03
N LEU A 158 12.73 4.89 -17.19
CA LEU A 158 11.41 4.28 -17.13
C LEU A 158 10.75 4.26 -18.52
N ALA A 159 10.19 3.12 -18.88
CA ALA A 159 9.53 2.91 -20.17
C ALA A 159 8.27 3.79 -20.32
N VAL A 160 7.61 4.14 -19.21
CA VAL A 160 6.49 5.08 -19.16
C VAL A 160 6.75 6.13 -18.07
N PRO A 161 7.23 7.33 -18.43
CA PRO A 161 7.49 8.38 -17.45
C PRO A 161 6.19 8.88 -16.81
N LEU A 162 6.29 9.35 -15.55
CA LEU A 162 5.17 9.98 -14.86
C LEU A 162 4.78 11.30 -15.57
N PRO A 163 3.48 11.65 -15.61
CA PRO A 163 3.03 12.95 -16.14
C PRO A 163 3.70 14.11 -15.41
N LYS A 164 4.06 15.17 -16.13
CA LYS A 164 4.78 16.33 -15.56
C LYS A 164 3.90 17.24 -14.71
N GLU A 165 2.62 17.30 -15.05
CA GLU A 165 1.62 18.07 -14.30
C GLU A 165 1.20 17.29 -13.05
N GLY A 166 0.68 18.00 -12.05
CA GLY A 166 0.19 17.41 -10.81
C GLY A 166 1.26 16.71 -9.97
N ALA A 167 0.82 16.13 -8.86
CA ALA A 167 1.64 15.30 -8.01
C ALA A 167 1.64 13.85 -8.50
N VAL A 168 2.68 13.08 -8.15
CA VAL A 168 2.74 11.64 -8.42
C VAL A 168 1.55 10.85 -7.83
N TYR A 169 0.89 11.41 -6.82
CA TYR A 169 -0.29 10.82 -6.15
C TYR A 169 -1.60 11.02 -6.94
N ASP A 170 -1.62 11.90 -7.94
CA ASP A 170 -2.83 12.25 -8.69
C ASP A 170 -3.14 11.26 -9.83
N TYR A 171 -2.25 10.29 -10.04
CA TYR A 171 -2.30 9.37 -11.17
C TYR A 171 -2.43 7.92 -10.73
N VAL A 172 -3.14 7.15 -11.56
CA VAL A 172 -3.15 5.69 -11.55
C VAL A 172 -2.64 5.17 -12.88
N PHE A 173 -1.99 4.00 -12.86
CA PHE A 173 -1.51 3.39 -14.08
C PHE A 173 -2.61 2.54 -14.74
N ASP A 174 -2.96 2.88 -15.98
CA ASP A 174 -3.84 2.09 -16.83
C ASP A 174 -3.04 1.02 -17.55
N LYS A 175 -3.07 -0.21 -17.03
CA LYS A 175 -2.34 -1.36 -17.58
C LYS A 175 -2.77 -1.71 -19.01
N ALA A 176 -4.04 -1.52 -19.36
CA ALA A 176 -4.56 -1.86 -20.69
C ALA A 176 -4.00 -0.91 -21.77
N LYS A 177 -3.83 0.36 -21.43
CA LYS A 177 -3.27 1.39 -22.33
C LYS A 177 -1.78 1.64 -22.12
N CYS A 178 -1.18 1.05 -21.08
CA CYS A 178 0.19 1.31 -20.63
C CYS A 178 0.49 2.81 -20.44
N GLN A 179 -0.42 3.53 -19.78
CA GLN A 179 -0.28 4.97 -19.54
C GLN A 179 -0.76 5.38 -18.16
N TRP A 180 -0.20 6.46 -17.62
CA TRP A 180 -0.73 7.12 -16.43
C TRP A 180 -1.96 7.95 -16.77
N LYS A 181 -2.99 7.89 -15.93
CA LYS A 181 -4.17 8.73 -16.06
C LYS A 181 -4.59 9.31 -14.70
N PRO A 182 -5.18 10.52 -14.67
CA PRO A 182 -5.72 11.09 -13.45
C PRO A 182 -6.77 10.17 -12.78
N TRP A 183 -6.81 10.15 -11.46
CA TRP A 183 -7.79 9.33 -10.72
C TRP A 183 -9.24 9.62 -11.12
N MET A 184 -9.60 10.88 -11.38
CA MET A 184 -10.98 11.25 -11.73
C MET A 184 -11.44 10.66 -13.07
N GLU A 185 -10.53 10.30 -13.97
CA GLU A 185 -10.89 9.61 -15.22
C GLU A 185 -11.27 8.13 -15.02
N THR A 186 -11.08 7.58 -13.82
CA THR A 186 -11.45 6.20 -13.49
C THR A 186 -12.91 6.04 -13.11
N VAL A 187 -13.60 7.14 -12.79
CA VAL A 187 -14.97 7.12 -12.29
C VAL A 187 -15.85 8.04 -13.13
N LYS A 188 -17.14 7.71 -13.20
CA LYS A 188 -18.15 8.65 -13.66
C LYS A 188 -18.72 9.33 -12.43
N VAL A 189 -18.51 10.64 -12.31
CA VAL A 189 -19.16 11.44 -11.26
C VAL A 189 -20.66 11.45 -11.58
N GLY A 190 -21.44 10.74 -10.77
CA GLY A 190 -22.90 10.72 -10.89
C GLY A 190 -23.54 11.90 -10.16
N ASP A 191 -24.71 12.32 -10.61
CA ASP A 191 -25.52 13.31 -9.92
C ASP A 191 -26.02 12.75 -8.59
N ILE A 192 -26.03 13.59 -7.56
CA ILE A 192 -26.59 13.24 -6.25
C ILE A 192 -28.12 13.26 -6.39
N PRO A 193 -28.82 12.14 -6.14
CA PRO A 193 -30.28 12.12 -6.23
C PRO A 193 -30.92 13.13 -5.27
N GLU A 194 -31.95 13.86 -5.71
CA GLU A 194 -32.67 14.83 -4.86
C GLU A 194 -33.29 14.20 -3.60
N THR A 195 -33.52 12.88 -3.63
CA THR A 195 -34.07 12.09 -2.52
C THR A 195 -33.00 11.54 -1.57
N ALA A 196 -31.70 11.77 -1.83
CA ALA A 196 -30.64 11.22 -1.01
C ALA A 196 -30.62 11.88 0.38
N ALA A 197 -30.59 11.06 1.43
CA ALA A 197 -30.44 11.57 2.78
C ALA A 197 -29.03 12.16 2.96
N PHE A 198 -28.91 13.30 3.65
CA PHE A 198 -27.63 14.01 3.76
C PHE A 198 -26.48 13.15 4.31
N ASN A 199 -26.79 12.21 5.20
CA ASN A 199 -25.84 11.27 5.80
C ASN A 199 -25.40 10.13 4.86
N GLU A 200 -26.05 9.95 3.72
CA GLU A 200 -25.75 8.91 2.71
C GLU A 200 -24.99 9.47 1.51
N ILE A 201 -24.87 10.80 1.40
CA ILE A 201 -24.19 11.45 0.29
C ILE A 201 -22.67 11.33 0.45
N ILE A 202 -22.05 10.50 -0.38
CA ILE A 202 -20.59 10.42 -0.51
C ILE A 202 -20.17 11.16 -1.79
N VAL A 203 -19.55 12.33 -1.63
CA VAL A 203 -19.01 13.08 -2.77
C VAL A 203 -17.76 12.37 -3.28
N GLN A 204 -17.76 12.02 -4.57
CA GLN A 204 -16.59 11.44 -5.22
C GLN A 204 -15.50 12.50 -5.39
N THR A 205 -14.47 12.39 -4.56
CA THR A 205 -13.24 13.18 -4.64
C THR A 205 -12.08 12.28 -5.09
N VAL A 206 -10.96 12.89 -5.50
CA VAL A 206 -9.72 12.16 -5.80
C VAL A 206 -9.32 11.23 -4.64
N ASP A 207 -9.49 11.71 -3.40
CA ASP A 207 -9.14 10.98 -2.19
C ASP A 207 -10.04 9.75 -1.98
N THR A 208 -11.36 9.90 -2.12
CA THR A 208 -12.27 8.74 -1.98
C THR A 208 -12.01 7.71 -3.07
N VAL A 209 -11.74 8.14 -4.31
CA VAL A 209 -11.47 7.24 -5.44
C VAL A 209 -10.18 6.45 -5.24
N ARG A 210 -9.07 7.14 -4.93
CA ARG A 210 -7.76 6.49 -4.77
C ARG A 210 -7.73 5.55 -3.56
N TYR A 211 -8.36 5.92 -2.44
CA TYR A 211 -8.40 5.09 -1.25
C TYR A 211 -9.33 3.89 -1.42
N ALA A 212 -10.46 4.05 -2.09
CA ALA A 212 -11.34 2.95 -2.44
C ALA A 212 -10.65 1.94 -3.37
N TYR A 213 -9.85 2.41 -4.33
CA TYR A 213 -9.03 1.55 -5.19
C TYR A 213 -8.02 0.74 -4.39
N LEU A 214 -7.22 1.39 -3.53
CA LEU A 214 -6.19 0.72 -2.73
C LEU A 214 -6.80 -0.27 -1.72
N LEU A 215 -7.90 0.12 -1.07
CA LEU A 215 -8.62 -0.76 -0.15
C LEU A 215 -9.11 -2.01 -0.89
N HIS A 216 -9.77 -1.84 -2.03
CA HIS A 216 -10.27 -2.97 -2.82
C HIS A 216 -9.12 -3.86 -3.29
N LEU A 217 -8.07 -3.28 -3.85
CA LEU A 217 -6.88 -3.98 -4.35
C LEU A 217 -6.26 -4.86 -3.26
N LEU A 218 -6.05 -4.32 -2.06
CA LEU A 218 -5.38 -5.06 -0.98
C LEU A 218 -6.32 -6.08 -0.33
N VAL A 219 -7.58 -5.73 -0.09
CA VAL A 219 -8.57 -6.63 0.53
C VAL A 219 -8.88 -7.83 -0.38
N SER A 220 -9.03 -7.62 -1.68
CA SER A 220 -9.30 -8.72 -2.63
C SER A 220 -8.16 -9.75 -2.67
N HIS A 221 -6.95 -9.29 -2.34
CA HIS A 221 -5.72 -10.08 -2.26
C HIS A 221 -5.40 -10.60 -0.86
N GLY A 222 -6.28 -10.40 0.12
CA GLY A 222 -6.07 -10.83 1.50
C GLY A 222 -4.92 -10.11 2.20
N LYS A 223 -4.65 -8.86 1.82
CA LYS A 223 -3.64 -8.00 2.46
C LYS A 223 -4.30 -7.08 3.48
N HIS A 224 -3.70 -6.99 4.66
CA HIS A 224 -4.18 -6.10 5.72
C HIS A 224 -3.81 -4.64 5.41
N VAL A 225 -4.67 -3.71 5.81
CA VAL A 225 -4.52 -2.28 5.52
C VAL A 225 -4.82 -1.47 6.79
N LEU A 226 -4.02 -0.44 7.05
CA LEU A 226 -4.27 0.56 8.08
C LEU A 226 -4.53 1.91 7.42
N PHE A 227 -5.70 2.50 7.66
CA PHE A 227 -6.03 3.85 7.21
C PHE A 227 -5.89 4.83 8.38
N ALA A 228 -4.83 5.63 8.34
CA ALA A 228 -4.60 6.69 9.32
C ALA A 228 -4.89 8.08 8.70
N GLY A 229 -5.49 8.96 9.49
CA GLY A 229 -5.81 10.33 9.08
C GLY A 229 -6.59 11.07 10.15
N ALA A 230 -6.67 12.40 10.02
CA ALA A 230 -7.39 13.25 10.96
C ALA A 230 -8.85 12.82 11.15
N THR A 231 -9.43 13.09 12.32
CA THR A 231 -10.85 12.85 12.59
C THR A 231 -11.73 13.72 11.69
N GLY A 232 -12.94 13.27 11.38
CA GLY A 232 -13.90 14.04 10.57
C GLY A 232 -13.63 14.06 9.06
N THR A 233 -12.66 13.31 8.52
CA THR A 233 -12.36 13.28 7.08
C THR A 233 -13.14 12.22 6.29
N GLY A 234 -14.24 11.69 6.83
CA GLY A 234 -15.09 10.70 6.17
C GLY A 234 -14.51 9.28 6.05
N LYS A 235 -13.37 8.97 6.70
CA LYS A 235 -12.68 7.65 6.63
C LYS A 235 -13.61 6.46 6.81
N THR A 236 -14.32 6.45 7.94
CA THR A 236 -15.27 5.40 8.29
C THR A 236 -16.34 5.21 7.21
N VAL A 237 -16.86 6.31 6.67
CA VAL A 237 -17.99 6.30 5.73
C VAL A 237 -17.58 5.62 4.42
N TYR A 238 -16.50 6.08 3.78
CA TYR A 238 -16.09 5.49 2.50
C TYR A 238 -15.50 4.09 2.63
N ILE A 239 -14.86 3.75 3.77
CA ILE A 239 -14.37 2.38 4.01
C ILE A 239 -15.56 1.43 4.15
N LYS A 240 -16.57 1.78 4.96
CA LYS A 240 -17.77 0.95 5.15
C LYS A 240 -18.52 0.76 3.83
N ASP A 241 -18.77 1.84 3.10
CA ASP A 241 -19.40 1.79 1.77
C ASP A 241 -18.63 0.82 0.84
N LYS A 242 -17.30 0.92 0.80
CA LYS A 242 -16.52 0.06 -0.10
C LYS A 242 -16.50 -1.40 0.33
N LEU A 243 -16.49 -1.68 1.64
CA LEU A 243 -16.59 -3.04 2.16
C LEU A 243 -17.96 -3.65 1.88
N GLU A 244 -19.05 -2.88 1.98
CA GLU A 244 -20.41 -3.33 1.69
C GLU A 244 -20.64 -3.69 0.22
N GLN A 245 -19.85 -3.10 -0.69
CA GLN A 245 -19.82 -3.42 -2.12
C GLN A 245 -19.02 -4.69 -2.46
N LEU A 246 -18.32 -5.30 -1.50
CA LEU A 246 -17.65 -6.59 -1.73
C LEU A 246 -18.69 -7.68 -2.01
N ASP A 247 -18.31 -8.66 -2.83
CA ASP A 247 -19.18 -9.78 -3.17
C ASP A 247 -19.56 -10.56 -1.91
N LYS A 248 -20.84 -10.51 -1.53
CA LYS A 248 -21.40 -11.17 -0.34
C LYS A 248 -21.39 -12.70 -0.44
N ALA A 249 -21.17 -13.27 -1.62
CA ALA A 249 -20.95 -14.71 -1.77
C ALA A 249 -19.50 -15.11 -1.43
N VAL A 250 -18.56 -14.16 -1.47
CA VAL A 250 -17.14 -14.41 -1.22
C VAL A 250 -16.70 -13.83 0.12
N TYR A 251 -17.25 -12.69 0.53
CA TYR A 251 -16.80 -11.93 1.70
C TYR A 251 -17.89 -11.80 2.77
N GLN A 252 -17.49 -12.11 3.99
CA GLN A 252 -18.22 -11.76 5.20
C GLN A 252 -17.54 -10.56 5.86
N ASN A 253 -18.30 -9.52 6.19
CA ASN A 253 -17.74 -8.33 6.84
C ASN A 253 -18.13 -8.29 8.32
N ILE A 254 -17.14 -8.12 9.18
CA ILE A 254 -17.32 -7.85 10.61
C ILE A 254 -16.90 -6.41 10.86
N GLN A 255 -17.87 -5.53 11.06
CA GLN A 255 -17.60 -4.17 11.52
C GLN A 255 -17.53 -4.16 13.05
N THR A 256 -16.42 -3.64 13.58
CA THR A 256 -16.19 -3.34 14.99
C THR A 256 -15.71 -1.88 15.12
N ALA A 257 -16.04 -1.24 16.22
CA ALA A 257 -15.54 0.10 16.54
C ALA A 257 -15.02 0.06 17.98
N PHE A 258 -13.84 0.63 18.20
CA PHE A 258 -13.24 0.67 19.51
C PHE A 258 -13.62 1.95 20.25
N SER A 259 -13.66 1.84 21.58
CA SER A 259 -13.93 2.92 22.52
C SER A 259 -12.95 2.81 23.68
N ALA A 260 -12.94 3.81 24.56
CA ALA A 260 -12.08 3.81 25.74
C ALA A 260 -12.32 2.61 26.69
N GLN A 261 -13.50 1.97 26.63
CA GLN A 261 -13.86 0.82 27.47
C GLN A 261 -13.76 -0.52 26.75
N THR A 262 -13.33 -0.54 25.48
CA THR A 262 -13.23 -1.77 24.70
C THR A 262 -12.11 -2.65 25.24
N SER A 263 -12.45 -3.86 25.69
CA SER A 263 -11.50 -4.86 26.21
C SER A 263 -11.22 -5.98 25.21
N ALA A 264 -10.10 -6.69 25.39
CA ALA A 264 -9.71 -7.82 24.53
C ALA A 264 -10.81 -8.91 24.45
N ASN A 265 -11.45 -9.23 25.58
CA ASN A 265 -12.52 -10.22 25.65
C ASN A 265 -13.75 -9.77 24.85
N GLN A 266 -14.13 -8.49 24.93
CA GLN A 266 -15.25 -7.96 24.15
C GLN A 266 -14.99 -8.06 22.64
N VAL A 267 -13.78 -7.72 22.20
CA VAL A 267 -13.39 -7.81 20.78
C VAL A 267 -13.44 -9.26 20.32
N GLN A 268 -12.89 -10.18 21.12
CA GLN A 268 -12.95 -11.60 20.84
C GLN A 268 -14.40 -12.10 20.73
N ASP A 269 -15.26 -11.74 21.69
CA ASP A 269 -16.67 -12.15 21.67
C ASP A 269 -17.40 -11.61 20.43
N ILE A 270 -17.15 -10.37 20.02
CA ILE A 270 -17.77 -9.78 18.81
C ILE A 270 -17.36 -10.56 17.56
N ILE A 271 -16.08 -10.96 17.45
CA ILE A 271 -15.56 -11.70 16.31
C ILE A 271 -16.07 -13.15 16.34
N ASP A 272 -15.88 -13.85 17.45
CA ASP A 272 -16.24 -15.28 17.60
C ASP A 272 -17.75 -15.50 17.39
N ASN A 273 -18.61 -14.59 17.87
CA ASN A 273 -20.07 -14.69 17.67
C ASN A 273 -20.52 -14.53 16.21
N LYS A 274 -19.68 -13.93 15.36
CA LYS A 274 -19.97 -13.76 13.93
C LYS A 274 -19.32 -14.83 13.06
N LEU A 275 -18.43 -15.66 13.61
CA LEU A 275 -17.75 -16.72 12.87
C LEU A 275 -18.36 -18.09 13.16
N ASP A 276 -18.28 -19.00 12.19
CA ASP A 276 -18.70 -20.37 12.36
C ASP A 276 -17.66 -21.15 13.18
N LYS A 277 -18.14 -21.82 14.22
CA LYS A 277 -17.32 -22.72 15.03
C LYS A 277 -17.09 -24.03 14.28
N ARG A 278 -15.88 -24.22 13.75
CA ARG A 278 -15.50 -25.43 13.00
C ARG A 278 -15.15 -26.58 13.93
N ARG A 279 -14.32 -26.30 14.94
CA ARG A 279 -13.86 -27.25 15.98
C ARG A 279 -13.59 -26.47 17.28
N LYS A 280 -13.29 -27.17 18.38
CA LYS A 280 -12.92 -26.51 19.65
C LYS A 280 -11.72 -25.59 19.43
N GLY A 281 -11.93 -24.28 19.62
CA GLY A 281 -10.90 -23.25 19.44
C GLY A 281 -10.58 -22.86 17.99
N ILE A 282 -11.37 -23.34 17.00
CA ILE A 282 -11.17 -23.00 15.58
C ILE A 282 -12.45 -22.36 15.04
N TYR A 283 -12.35 -21.07 14.74
CA TYR A 283 -13.40 -20.26 14.14
C TYR A 283 -13.01 -19.88 12.72
N GLY A 284 -13.99 -19.69 11.85
CA GLY A 284 -13.77 -19.14 10.52
C GLY A 284 -15.07 -18.68 9.90
N PRO A 285 -15.00 -17.93 8.79
CA PRO A 285 -16.20 -17.58 8.05
C PRO A 285 -16.88 -18.86 7.50
N PRO A 286 -18.13 -18.73 7.03
CA PRO A 286 -18.82 -19.80 6.31
C PRO A 286 -17.93 -20.44 5.25
N PHE A 287 -18.17 -21.73 5.02
CA PHE A 287 -17.31 -22.51 4.12
C PHE A 287 -17.24 -21.89 2.72
N GLY A 288 -16.02 -21.66 2.22
CA GLY A 288 -15.78 -21.01 0.92
C GLY A 288 -15.69 -19.49 0.97
N MET A 289 -16.05 -18.85 2.09
CA MET A 289 -15.98 -17.39 2.25
C MET A 289 -14.67 -16.93 2.91
N LYS A 290 -14.35 -15.65 2.74
CA LYS A 290 -13.29 -14.91 3.42
C LYS A 290 -13.93 -13.92 4.40
N CYS A 291 -13.32 -13.69 5.54
CA CYS A 291 -13.79 -12.69 6.50
C CYS A 291 -12.92 -11.43 6.41
N VAL A 292 -13.55 -10.25 6.36
CA VAL A 292 -12.90 -8.95 6.50
C VAL A 292 -13.37 -8.33 7.81
N ILE A 293 -12.43 -8.11 8.73
CA ILE A 293 -12.70 -7.46 10.01
C ILE A 293 -12.28 -6.00 9.87
N PHE A 294 -13.26 -5.10 9.91
CA PHE A 294 -13.03 -3.67 9.93
C PHE A 294 -13.09 -3.17 11.36
N VAL A 295 -11.98 -2.57 11.82
CA VAL A 295 -11.88 -1.94 13.13
C VAL A 295 -11.85 -0.43 12.94
N ASP A 296 -12.88 0.25 13.40
CA ASP A 296 -12.90 1.70 13.49
C ASP A 296 -12.28 2.18 14.82
N ASP A 297 -11.69 3.37 14.80
CA ASP A 297 -11.12 4.02 15.99
C ASP A 297 -10.10 3.14 16.75
N LEU A 298 -9.22 2.46 16.01
CA LEU A 298 -8.25 1.48 16.51
C LEU A 298 -7.42 1.95 17.72
N ASN A 299 -7.12 3.25 17.82
CA ASN A 299 -6.30 3.84 18.87
C ASN A 299 -7.08 4.33 20.10
N MET A 300 -8.38 4.06 20.19
CA MET A 300 -9.23 4.53 21.29
C MET A 300 -9.20 3.72 22.60
N PRO A 301 -8.92 2.40 22.62
CA PRO A 301 -8.88 1.65 23.88
C PRO A 301 -7.88 2.23 24.88
N ALA A 302 -8.18 2.09 26.18
CA ALA A 302 -7.26 2.51 27.23
C ALA A 302 -5.94 1.72 27.14
N LEU A 303 -4.82 2.43 27.28
CA LEU A 303 -3.50 1.80 27.39
C LEU A 303 -3.46 0.98 28.68
N GLU A 304 -2.84 -0.21 28.59
CA GLU A 304 -2.62 -1.02 29.78
C GLU A 304 -1.30 -0.61 30.45
N VAL A 305 -0.99 -1.19 31.60
CA VAL A 305 0.19 -0.84 32.43
C VAL A 305 1.51 -0.84 31.63
N TYR A 306 1.60 -1.61 30.55
CA TYR A 306 2.80 -1.76 29.73
C TYR A 306 2.74 -1.04 28.37
N GLY A 307 1.69 -0.26 28.12
CA GLY A 307 1.40 0.36 26.83
C GLY A 307 0.43 -0.48 26.02
#